data_AF-A0A972DKU0-F1
#
_entry.id   AF-A0A972DKU0-F1
#
_cell.length_a   1.000
_cell.length_b   1.000
_cell.length_c   1.000
_cell.angle_alpha   90.00
_cell.angle_beta   90.00
_cell.angle_gamma   90.00
#
_symmetry.space_group_name_H-M   'P 1'
#
loop_
_entity.id
_entity.type
_entity.pdbx_description
1 polymer ?
#
loop_
_entity_poly.entity_id
_entity_poly.type
_entity_poly.pdbx_seq_one_letter_code
_entity_poly.pdbx_strand_id
1 'polypeptide(L)'
;MSAVSFSGPKNGRGFTLVELLVVIAIIGILIALLLPAVQAAREAARRSACGNNMKQLGLAIHNYHDTYNAMPYLSVQAAVTGQTASENQFVSGLVGLLPFVEQSALYDQITSTTTIGGVTYPPYQSYFGRTTAYLPWLAMIPSYLCPSDPGAAERGTLGYGRTSYGFSVGDWTPSVWVSTSRGPFACRKNFNFRS
;
A
#
# COMPACT_ATOMS: atom_id res chain seq x y z
N MET A 1 23.03 27.69 21.94
CA MET A 1 21.76 27.40 22.63
C MET A 1 21.52 28.51 23.63
N SER A 2 20.72 29.50 23.25
CA SER A 2 20.45 30.67 24.10
C SER A 2 19.47 30.30 25.22
N ALA A 3 19.83 30.64 26.46
CA ALA A 3 18.99 30.44 27.63
C ALA A 3 17.80 31.42 27.60
N VAL A 4 16.59 30.89 27.70
CA VAL A 4 15.37 31.70 27.87
C VAL A 4 15.26 32.08 29.34
N SER A 5 15.38 33.38 29.63
CA SER A 5 15.20 33.95 30.96
C SER A 5 13.75 34.39 31.14
N PHE A 6 13.03 33.74 32.06
CA PHE A 6 11.67 34.12 32.45
C PHE A 6 11.72 35.12 33.61
N SER A 7 11.37 36.38 33.33
CA SER A 7 11.09 37.39 34.36
C SER A 7 9.58 37.42 34.62
N GLY A 8 9.16 37.02 35.82
CA GLY A 8 7.76 37.01 36.24
C GLY A 8 7.32 38.35 36.84
N PRO A 9 6.07 38.81 36.60
CA PRO A 9 5.55 40.04 37.19
C PRO A 9 5.36 39.93 38.70
N LYS A 10 5.70 41.01 39.42
CA LYS A 10 5.55 41.18 40.87
C LYS A 10 4.20 41.83 41.18
N ASN A 11 3.18 41.01 41.45
CA ASN A 11 2.00 41.28 42.30
C ASN A 11 0.95 40.18 42.05
N GLY A 12 0.94 39.15 42.89
CA GLY A 12 -0.02 38.05 42.83
C GLY A 12 0.30 37.02 43.90
N ARG A 13 -0.71 36.55 44.61
CA ARG A 13 -0.63 35.57 45.72
C ARG A 13 0.30 34.40 45.35
N GLY A 14 1.34 34.17 46.13
CA GLY A 14 2.26 33.05 45.93
C GLY A 14 1.53 31.72 46.07
N PHE A 15 1.61 30.88 45.04
CA PHE A 15 1.05 29.52 45.06
C PHE A 15 1.84 28.69 46.07
N THR A 16 1.16 28.00 46.97
CA THR A 16 1.84 27.12 47.93
C THR A 16 2.40 25.90 47.20
N LEU A 17 3.54 25.38 47.66
CA LEU A 17 4.17 24.17 47.11
C LEU A 17 3.18 22.99 47.03
N VAL A 18 2.25 22.95 47.98
CA VAL A 18 1.18 21.94 48.07
C VAL A 18 0.15 22.10 46.97
N GLU A 19 -0.31 23.33 46.67
CA GLU A 19 -1.27 23.56 45.59
C GLU A 19 -0.67 23.18 44.22
N LEU A 20 0.61 23.49 43.99
CA LEU A 20 1.28 23.08 42.74
C LEU A 20 1.38 21.55 42.64
N LEU A 21 1.70 20.89 43.75
CA LEU A 21 1.87 19.43 43.82
C LEU A 21 0.54 18.69 43.55
N VAL A 22 -0.58 19.20 44.07
CA VAL A 22 -1.91 18.63 43.79
C VAL A 22 -2.26 18.74 42.31
N VAL A 23 -1.99 19.89 41.68
CA VAL A 23 -2.32 20.11 40.26
C VAL A 23 -1.56 19.15 39.36
N ILE A 24 -0.25 18.97 39.58
CA ILE A 24 0.54 18.02 38.80
C ILE A 24 0.10 16.57 39.05
N ALA A 25 -0.34 16.22 40.27
CA ALA A 25 -0.86 14.89 40.59
C ALA A 25 -2.16 14.59 39.82
N ILE A 26 -3.08 15.56 39.74
CA ILE A 26 -4.33 15.42 38.98
C ILE A 26 -4.04 15.29 37.49
N ILE A 27 -3.16 16.14 36.92
CA ILE A 27 -2.76 16.05 35.50
C ILE A 27 -2.11 14.69 35.20
N GLY A 28 -1.25 14.20 36.11
CA GLY A 28 -0.60 12.90 35.99
C GLY A 28 -1.60 11.73 35.93
N ILE A 29 -2.62 11.74 36.80
CA ILE A 29 -3.69 10.73 36.79
C ILE A 29 -4.51 10.79 35.51
N LEU A 30 -4.89 12.00 35.06
CA LEU A 30 -5.64 12.18 33.82
C LEU A 30 -4.87 11.63 32.61
N ILE A 31 -3.57 11.94 32.50
CA ILE A 31 -2.73 11.43 31.40
C ILE A 31 -2.55 9.91 31.51
N ALA A 32 -2.33 9.37 32.71
CA ALA A 32 -2.17 7.94 32.93
C ALA A 32 -3.40 7.13 32.48
N LEU A 33 -4.61 7.67 32.68
CA LEU A 33 -5.86 7.06 32.22
C LEU A 33 -6.07 7.22 30.71
N LEU A 34 -5.56 8.29 30.10
CA LEU A 34 -5.70 8.57 28.67
C LEU A 34 -4.73 7.77 27.79
N LEU A 35 -3.52 7.47 28.27
CA LEU A 35 -2.48 6.79 27.48
C LEU A 35 -2.94 5.42 26.88
N PRO A 36 -3.53 4.48 27.65
CA PRO A 36 -4.02 3.22 27.09
C PRO A 36 -5.20 3.42 26.13
N ALA A 37 -6.06 4.40 26.40
CA ALA A 37 -7.22 4.71 25.55
C ALA A 37 -6.79 5.28 24.17
N VAL A 38 -5.74 6.12 24.13
CA VAL A 38 -5.22 6.69 22.88
C VAL A 38 -4.66 5.61 21.95
N GLN A 39 -4.04 4.55 22.49
CA GLN A 39 -3.52 3.46 21.67
C GLN A 39 -4.63 2.61 21.04
N ALA A 40 -5.67 2.30 21.83
CA ALA A 40 -6.87 1.63 21.33
C ALA A 40 -7.55 2.46 20.24
N ALA A 41 -7.69 3.78 20.45
CA ALA A 41 -8.25 4.69 19.45
C ALA A 41 -7.40 4.77 18.17
N ARG A 42 -6.07 4.82 18.30
CA ARG A 42 -5.16 4.80 17.13
C ARG A 42 -5.27 3.52 16.34
N GLU A 43 -5.31 2.37 17.00
CA GLU A 43 -5.46 1.09 16.30
C GLU A 43 -6.84 0.96 15.64
N ALA A 44 -7.90 1.41 16.29
CA ALA A 44 -9.23 1.46 15.68
C ALA A 44 -9.26 2.35 14.43
N ALA A 45 -8.58 3.51 14.47
CA ALA A 45 -8.45 4.38 13.32
C ALA A 45 -7.65 3.72 12.17
N ARG A 46 -6.55 3.02 12.48
CA ARG A 46 -5.76 2.27 11.48
C ARG A 46 -6.57 1.16 10.82
N ARG A 47 -7.34 0.39 11.60
CA ARG A 47 -8.24 -0.65 11.06
C ARG A 47 -9.33 -0.05 10.19
N SER A 48 -9.91 1.08 10.61
CA SER A 48 -10.92 1.81 9.83
C SER A 48 -10.34 2.29 8.50
N ALA A 49 -9.10 2.80 8.50
CA ALA A 49 -8.39 3.16 7.28
C ALA A 49 -8.16 1.95 6.36
N CYS A 50 -7.73 0.80 6.90
CA CYS A 50 -7.59 -0.43 6.10
C CYS A 50 -8.93 -0.87 5.48
N GLY A 51 -10.03 -0.77 6.23
CA GLY A 51 -11.36 -1.07 5.74
C GLY A 51 -11.80 -0.12 4.62
N ASN A 52 -11.46 1.16 4.72
CA ASN A 52 -11.75 2.15 3.67
C ASN A 52 -10.91 1.90 2.40
N ASN A 53 -9.63 1.56 2.55
CA ASN A 53 -8.79 1.16 1.42
C ASN A 53 -9.38 -0.07 0.70
N MET A 54 -9.84 -1.08 1.44
CA MET A 54 -10.52 -2.25 0.85
C MET A 54 -11.81 -1.87 0.11
N LYS A 55 -12.59 -0.92 0.63
CA LYS A 55 -13.78 -0.42 -0.08
C LYS A 55 -13.39 0.28 -1.38
N GLN A 56 -12.35 1.10 -1.37
CA GLN A 56 -11.82 1.74 -2.58
C GLN A 56 -11.35 0.71 -3.61
N LEU A 57 -10.68 -0.37 -3.16
CA LEU A 57 -10.31 -1.48 -4.04
C LEU A 57 -11.52 -2.22 -4.61
N GLY A 58 -12.55 -2.46 -3.79
CA GLY A 58 -13.80 -3.05 -4.26
C GLY A 58 -14.46 -2.20 -5.36
N LEU A 59 -14.53 -0.88 -5.16
CA LEU A 59 -15.01 0.05 -6.17
C LEU A 59 -14.15 0.04 -7.43
N ALA A 60 -12.82 0.01 -7.29
CA ALA A 60 -11.90 -0.10 -8.41
C ALA A 60 -12.11 -1.39 -9.22
N ILE A 61 -12.37 -2.52 -8.55
CA ILE A 61 -12.68 -3.80 -9.20
C ILE A 61 -13.99 -3.72 -9.97
N HIS A 62 -15.03 -3.11 -9.39
CA HIS A 62 -16.31 -2.91 -10.08
C HIS A 62 -16.16 -1.99 -11.30
N ASN A 63 -15.45 -0.86 -11.16
CA ASN A 63 -15.17 0.03 -12.29
C ASN A 63 -14.34 -0.65 -13.40
N TYR A 64 -13.38 -1.50 -13.01
CA TYR A 64 -12.62 -2.32 -13.95
C TYR A 64 -13.55 -3.27 -14.72
N HIS A 65 -14.46 -3.94 -14.00
CA HIS A 65 -15.45 -4.82 -14.61
C HIS A 65 -16.40 -4.08 -15.55
N ASP A 66 -16.90 -2.91 -15.16
CA ASP A 66 -17.79 -2.09 -15.99
C ASP A 66 -17.09 -1.61 -17.27
N THR A 67 -15.78 -1.34 -17.20
CA THR A 67 -14.99 -0.84 -18.33
C THR A 67 -14.59 -1.96 -19.30
N TYR A 68 -14.15 -3.11 -18.77
CA TYR A 68 -13.54 -4.19 -19.57
C TYR A 68 -14.40 -5.45 -19.67
N ASN A 69 -15.59 -5.47 -19.07
CA ASN A 69 -16.46 -6.65 -18.96
C ASN A 69 -15.75 -7.91 -18.44
N ALA A 70 -14.69 -7.72 -17.64
CA ALA A 70 -13.83 -8.77 -17.13
C ALA A 70 -13.45 -8.48 -15.68
N MET A 71 -13.21 -9.53 -14.88
CA MET A 71 -12.64 -9.36 -13.54
C MET A 71 -11.11 -9.23 -13.66
N PRO A 72 -10.46 -8.47 -12.76
CA PRO A 72 -9.00 -8.44 -12.72
C PRO A 72 -8.46 -9.85 -12.43
N TYR A 73 -7.34 -10.21 -13.03
CA TYR A 73 -6.69 -11.51 -12.78
C TYR A 73 -5.68 -11.38 -11.65
N LEU A 74 -5.48 -12.40 -10.81
CA LEU A 74 -4.43 -12.39 -9.77
C LEU A 74 -3.08 -11.98 -10.35
N SER A 75 -2.74 -12.60 -11.48
CA SER A 75 -1.54 -12.31 -12.23
C SER A 75 -1.80 -12.52 -13.72
N VAL A 76 -1.10 -11.72 -14.51
CA VAL A 76 -1.20 -11.70 -15.96
C VAL A 76 0.19 -11.94 -16.53
N GLN A 77 0.32 -12.94 -17.39
CA GLN A 77 1.48 -13.01 -18.28
C GLN A 77 1.23 -12.08 -19.46
N ALA A 78 1.96 -10.97 -19.51
CA ALA A 78 1.86 -10.02 -20.62
C ALA A 78 2.37 -10.68 -21.91
N ALA A 79 1.60 -10.54 -22.99
CA ALA A 79 2.05 -10.96 -24.31
C ALA A 79 2.98 -9.87 -24.88
N VAL A 80 4.28 -9.98 -24.62
CA VAL A 80 5.28 -9.08 -25.23
C VAL A 80 5.74 -9.67 -26.55
N THR A 81 5.49 -8.95 -27.64
CA THR A 81 5.87 -9.36 -29.00
C THR A 81 7.39 -9.55 -29.08
N GLY A 82 7.83 -10.74 -29.49
CA GLY A 82 9.26 -11.05 -29.65
C GLY A 82 9.96 -11.62 -28.40
N GLN A 83 9.25 -11.83 -27.29
CA GLN A 83 9.78 -12.55 -26.13
C GLN A 83 9.18 -13.95 -26.03
N THR A 84 10.02 -14.96 -25.87
CA THR A 84 9.59 -16.34 -25.64
C THR A 84 8.92 -16.45 -24.27
N ALA A 85 7.82 -17.20 -24.20
CA ALA A 85 7.01 -17.46 -23.00
C ALA A 85 7.77 -18.02 -21.77
N SER A 86 9.09 -18.26 -21.89
CA SER A 86 10.02 -18.61 -20.81
C SER A 86 10.39 -17.43 -19.91
N GLU A 87 10.18 -16.19 -20.36
CA GLU A 87 10.35 -15.01 -19.53
C GLU A 87 9.05 -14.83 -18.73
N ASN A 88 9.08 -15.26 -17.46
CA ASN A 88 8.01 -15.20 -16.47
C ASN A 88 7.54 -13.76 -16.19
N GLN A 89 6.95 -13.09 -17.18
CA GLN A 89 6.42 -11.74 -17.09
C GLN A 89 5.06 -11.72 -16.42
N PHE A 90 4.98 -12.27 -15.20
CA PHE A 90 3.79 -12.22 -14.39
C PHE A 90 3.70 -10.88 -13.68
N VAL A 91 2.75 -10.07 -14.12
CA VAL A 91 2.39 -8.81 -13.47
C VAL A 91 1.17 -9.03 -12.59
N SER A 92 1.16 -8.44 -11.40
CA SER A 92 0.02 -8.51 -10.47
C SER A 92 -1.23 -7.86 -11.08
N GLY A 93 -2.40 -8.42 -10.80
CA GLY A 93 -3.71 -7.83 -11.11
C GLY A 93 -3.91 -6.42 -10.56
N LEU A 94 -3.20 -6.09 -9.48
CA LEU A 94 -3.23 -4.76 -8.87
C LEU A 94 -2.73 -3.68 -9.83
N VAL A 95 -1.91 -4.04 -10.83
CA VAL A 95 -1.50 -3.11 -11.88
C VAL A 95 -2.68 -2.71 -12.74
N GLY A 96 -3.57 -3.64 -13.10
CA GLY A 96 -4.79 -3.35 -13.85
C GLY A 96 -5.75 -2.40 -13.13
N LEU A 97 -5.69 -2.36 -11.80
CA LEU A 97 -6.52 -1.49 -10.96
C LEU A 97 -5.95 -0.08 -10.78
N LEU A 98 -4.67 0.16 -11.11
CA LEU A 98 -4.00 1.46 -10.90
C LEU A 98 -4.76 2.67 -11.48
N PRO A 99 -5.34 2.62 -12.70
CA PRO A 99 -6.11 3.74 -13.24
C PRO A 99 -7.35 4.09 -12.40
N PHE A 100 -7.90 3.11 -11.68
CA PHE A 100 -9.12 3.24 -10.88
C PHE A 100 -8.84 3.60 -9.41
N VAL A 101 -7.57 3.72 -9.02
CA VAL A 101 -7.13 4.15 -7.68
C VAL A 101 -6.24 5.40 -7.75
N GLU A 102 -6.45 6.26 -8.76
CA GLU A 102 -5.70 7.51 -8.96
C GLU A 102 -4.19 7.31 -9.17
N GLN A 103 -3.78 6.18 -9.76
CA GLN A 103 -2.39 5.85 -10.10
C GLN A 103 -2.18 5.67 -11.61
N SER A 104 -2.85 6.48 -12.43
CA SER A 104 -2.76 6.43 -13.91
C SER A 104 -1.34 6.65 -14.43
N ALA A 105 -0.59 7.61 -13.86
CA ALA A 105 0.78 7.89 -14.27
C ALA A 105 1.72 6.68 -14.07
N LEU A 106 1.52 5.92 -12.98
CA LEU A 106 2.29 4.71 -12.71
C LEU A 106 1.88 3.58 -13.67
N TYR A 107 0.60 3.47 -13.98
CA TYR A 107 0.10 2.52 -14.98
C TYR A 107 0.73 2.76 -16.35
N ASP A 108 0.76 4.02 -16.80
CA ASP A 108 1.34 4.37 -18.11
C ASP A 108 2.84 4.09 -18.16
N GLN A 109 3.58 4.27 -17.06
CA GLN A 109 4.99 3.88 -16.97
C GLN A 109 5.20 2.37 -17.07
N ILE A 110 4.31 1.57 -16.46
CA ILE A 110 4.39 0.09 -16.50
C ILE A 110 4.01 -0.45 -17.87
N THR A 111 3.04 0.17 -18.53
CA THR A 111 2.50 -0.28 -19.82
C THR A 111 3.26 0.26 -21.03
N SER A 112 4.23 1.14 -20.82
CA SER A 112 5.07 1.72 -21.87
C SER A 112 6.50 1.20 -21.80
N THR A 113 7.18 1.26 -22.94
CA THR A 113 8.62 1.00 -23.00
C THR A 113 9.35 2.15 -22.31
N THR A 114 10.15 1.84 -21.29
CA THR A 114 10.89 2.84 -20.50
C THR A 114 12.38 2.55 -20.53
N THR A 115 13.22 3.58 -20.71
CA THR A 115 14.67 3.46 -20.66
C THR A 115 15.23 4.08 -19.37
N ILE A 116 15.93 3.30 -18.55
CA ILE A 116 16.53 3.76 -17.29
C ILE A 116 18.01 3.38 -17.30
N GLY A 117 18.89 4.37 -17.10
CA GLY A 117 20.34 4.13 -17.04
C GLY A 117 20.92 3.50 -18.32
N GLY A 118 20.35 3.80 -19.49
CA GLY A 118 20.77 3.23 -20.78
C GLY A 118 20.22 1.83 -21.06
N VAL A 119 19.42 1.24 -20.15
CA VAL A 119 18.75 -0.05 -20.36
C VAL A 119 17.29 0.20 -20.72
N THR A 120 16.84 -0.36 -21.85
CA THR A 120 15.45 -0.26 -22.31
C THR A 120 14.64 -1.46 -21.83
N TYR A 121 13.56 -1.17 -21.09
CA TYR A 121 12.63 -2.16 -20.57
C TYR A 121 11.35 -2.17 -21.43
N PRO A 122 10.93 -3.33 -21.96
CA PRO A 122 9.63 -3.48 -22.61
C PRO A 122 8.46 -3.21 -21.66
N PRO A 123 7.25 -3.00 -22.20
CA PRO A 123 6.04 -2.87 -21.39
C PRO A 123 5.79 -4.13 -20.55
N TYR A 124 5.17 -3.96 -19.38
CA TYR A 124 4.82 -5.02 -18.44
C TYR A 124 6.01 -5.85 -17.94
N GLN A 125 7.22 -5.30 -17.97
CA GLN A 125 8.41 -5.98 -17.53
C GLN A 125 8.32 -6.40 -16.06
N SER A 126 8.17 -7.71 -15.76
CA SER A 126 8.37 -8.23 -14.41
C SER A 126 9.67 -9.05 -14.33
N TYR A 127 10.76 -8.43 -13.89
CA TYR A 127 11.99 -9.16 -13.53
C TYR A 127 12.00 -9.42 -12.02
N PHE A 128 11.16 -10.36 -11.57
CA PHE A 128 11.18 -10.81 -10.18
C PHE A 128 12.58 -11.35 -9.85
N GLY A 129 13.32 -10.67 -8.96
CA GLY A 129 14.60 -11.15 -8.43
C GLY A 129 15.85 -10.87 -9.26
N ARG A 130 15.78 -10.12 -10.38
CA ARG A 130 16.98 -9.83 -11.21
C ARG A 130 17.39 -8.37 -11.31
N THR A 131 16.50 -7.41 -11.03
CA THR A 131 16.89 -6.00 -11.03
C THR A 131 15.93 -5.13 -10.22
N THR A 132 16.51 -4.23 -9.42
CA THR A 132 15.82 -3.14 -8.70
C THR A 132 15.85 -1.83 -9.50
N ALA A 133 16.48 -1.83 -10.69
CA ALA A 133 16.63 -0.64 -11.51
C ALA A 133 15.33 -0.17 -12.17
N TYR A 134 14.31 -1.03 -12.24
CA TYR A 134 12.98 -0.63 -12.72
C TYR A 134 12.20 0.06 -11.60
N LEU A 135 12.31 1.40 -11.59
CA LEU A 135 11.75 2.28 -10.57
C LEU A 135 10.25 2.08 -10.29
N PRO A 136 9.36 1.81 -11.28
CA PRO A 136 7.94 1.61 -11.01
C PRO A 136 7.62 0.50 -10.00
N TRP A 137 8.42 -0.57 -9.93
CA TRP A 137 8.19 -1.64 -8.94
C TRP A 137 8.57 -1.26 -7.51
N LEU A 138 9.26 -0.13 -7.31
CA LEU A 138 9.61 0.40 -5.99
C LEU A 138 8.51 1.33 -5.43
N ALA A 139 7.50 1.68 -6.24
CA ALA A 139 6.44 2.59 -5.83
C ALA A 139 5.57 1.96 -4.74
N MET A 140 5.45 2.64 -3.60
CA MET A 140 4.53 2.28 -2.53
C MET A 140 3.23 3.07 -2.68
N ILE A 141 2.14 2.36 -2.92
CA ILE A 141 0.83 2.98 -3.16
C ILE A 141 0.04 2.95 -1.85
N PRO A 142 -0.31 4.11 -1.26
CA PRO A 142 -0.99 4.15 0.04
C PRO A 142 -2.33 3.41 0.07
N SER A 143 -3.07 3.39 -1.03
CA SER A 143 -4.34 2.66 -1.13
C SER A 143 -4.17 1.13 -1.13
N TYR A 144 -2.96 0.63 -1.44
CA TYR A 144 -2.64 -0.80 -1.41
C TYR A 144 -2.00 -1.26 -0.09
N LEU A 145 -1.81 -0.32 0.84
CA LEU A 145 -1.17 -0.56 2.12
C LEU A 145 -2.20 -0.46 3.24
N CYS A 146 -2.16 -1.39 4.17
CA CYS A 146 -2.99 -1.33 5.38
C CYS A 146 -2.16 -0.71 6.51
N PRO A 147 -2.55 0.43 7.10
CA PRO A 147 -1.82 1.01 8.23
C PRO A 147 -1.68 0.09 9.46
N SER A 148 -2.57 -0.90 9.62
CA SER A 148 -2.47 -1.91 10.68
C SER A 148 -1.50 -3.05 10.34
N ASP A 149 -1.02 -3.17 9.11
CA ASP A 149 0.03 -4.11 8.74
C ASP A 149 1.39 -3.51 9.17
N PRO A 150 2.09 -4.12 10.14
CA PRO A 150 3.34 -3.58 10.67
C PRO A 150 4.44 -3.48 9.60
N GLY A 151 4.34 -4.28 8.53
CA GLY A 151 5.28 -4.26 7.42
C GLY A 151 4.89 -3.33 6.28
N ALA A 152 3.75 -2.65 6.35
CA ALA A 152 3.22 -1.85 5.23
C ALA A 152 4.11 -0.65 4.85
N ALA A 153 4.80 -0.05 5.82
CA ALA A 153 5.71 1.08 5.58
C ALA A 153 7.12 0.65 5.15
N GLU A 154 7.41 -0.64 5.20
CA GLU A 154 8.72 -1.19 4.86
C GLU A 154 8.77 -1.55 3.37
N ARG A 155 9.94 -1.39 2.75
CA ARG A 155 10.16 -1.94 1.41
C ARG A 155 10.30 -3.46 1.50
N GLY A 156 9.86 -4.16 0.46
CA GLY A 156 10.02 -5.61 0.35
C GLY A 156 11.50 -6.02 0.24
N THR A 157 11.76 -7.34 0.25
CA THR A 157 13.09 -7.98 0.32
C THR A 157 14.10 -7.55 -0.76
N LEU A 158 13.67 -6.79 -1.78
CA LEU A 158 14.51 -6.25 -2.85
C LEU A 158 14.24 -4.75 -3.11
N GLY A 159 13.70 -4.03 -2.13
CA GLY A 159 13.31 -2.63 -2.30
C GLY A 159 11.95 -2.42 -2.98
N TYR A 160 11.30 -3.49 -3.45
CA TYR A 160 9.97 -3.41 -4.09
C TYR A 160 8.91 -2.81 -3.17
N GLY A 161 7.95 -2.11 -3.78
CA GLY A 161 6.75 -1.65 -3.09
C GLY A 161 5.96 -2.85 -2.58
N ARG A 162 5.56 -2.80 -1.31
CA ARG A 162 4.71 -3.84 -0.72
C ARG A 162 3.25 -3.53 -0.97
N THR A 163 2.43 -4.58 -0.88
CA THR A 163 0.97 -4.50 -0.89
C THR A 163 0.46 -5.35 0.26
N SER A 164 -0.44 -4.79 1.07
CA SER A 164 -1.06 -5.52 2.19
C SER A 164 -2.31 -6.31 1.76
N TYR A 165 -2.78 -6.11 0.53
CA TYR A 165 -3.97 -6.75 -0.04
C TYR A 165 -3.59 -7.70 -1.19
N GLY A 166 -4.33 -8.79 -1.32
CA GLY A 166 -4.14 -9.79 -2.36
C GLY A 166 -5.46 -10.36 -2.86
N PHE A 167 -5.44 -10.94 -4.05
CA PHE A 167 -6.64 -11.57 -4.64
C PHE A 167 -6.84 -12.99 -4.12
N SER A 168 -8.10 -13.38 -3.94
CA SER A 168 -8.47 -14.76 -3.64
C SER A 168 -8.55 -15.59 -4.91
N VAL A 169 -7.79 -16.69 -4.96
CA VAL A 169 -7.76 -17.60 -6.12
C VAL A 169 -8.92 -18.61 -6.15
N GLY A 170 -9.82 -18.56 -5.17
CA GLY A 170 -10.97 -19.46 -5.05
C GLY A 170 -10.78 -20.58 -4.02
N ASP A 171 -11.63 -21.60 -4.09
CA ASP A 171 -11.67 -22.76 -3.19
C ASP A 171 -10.60 -23.80 -3.50
N TRP A 172 -10.19 -23.92 -4.76
CA TRP A 172 -9.15 -24.86 -5.18
C TRP A 172 -8.31 -24.33 -6.35
N THR A 173 -6.98 -24.43 -6.18
CA THR A 173 -6.03 -24.29 -7.27
C THR A 173 -4.81 -25.18 -7.04
N PRO A 174 -4.30 -25.90 -8.06
CA PRO A 174 -3.08 -26.69 -7.92
C PRO A 174 -1.82 -25.80 -7.85
N SER A 175 -1.89 -24.55 -8.32
CA SER A 175 -0.89 -23.51 -8.08
C SER A 175 -1.43 -22.11 -8.41
N VAL A 176 -0.78 -21.05 -7.92
CA VAL A 176 -1.15 -19.67 -8.26
C VAL A 176 -0.80 -19.26 -9.69
N TRP A 177 -0.09 -20.11 -10.43
CA TRP A 177 0.39 -19.86 -11.80
C TRP A 177 -0.45 -20.53 -12.88
N VAL A 178 -1.49 -21.29 -12.49
CA VAL A 178 -2.40 -21.95 -13.43
C VAL A 178 -3.66 -21.15 -13.66
N SER A 179 -4.18 -21.23 -14.88
CA SER A 179 -5.44 -20.63 -15.29
C SER A 179 -6.68 -21.48 -14.98
N THR A 180 -6.48 -22.67 -14.40
CA THR A 180 -7.53 -23.65 -14.07
C THR A 180 -7.98 -23.56 -12.61
N SER A 181 -8.01 -22.35 -12.04
CA SER A 181 -8.56 -22.12 -10.70
C SER A 181 -10.07 -21.86 -10.76
N ARG A 182 -10.78 -22.24 -9.69
CA ARG A 182 -12.23 -22.05 -9.56
C ARG A 182 -12.64 -20.68 -8.99
N GLY A 183 -11.68 -19.75 -8.87
CA GLY A 183 -11.93 -18.39 -8.41
C GLY A 183 -12.06 -17.36 -9.55
N PRO A 184 -12.75 -16.23 -9.30
CA PRO A 184 -12.95 -15.17 -10.29
C PRO A 184 -11.65 -14.42 -10.64
N PHE A 185 -10.62 -14.51 -9.80
CA PHE A 185 -9.35 -13.80 -9.95
C PHE A 185 -8.21 -14.75 -10.36
N ALA A 186 -8.47 -15.80 -11.14
CA ALA A 186 -7.46 -16.75 -11.60
C ALA A 186 -6.24 -16.08 -12.30
N CYS A 187 -5.10 -16.77 -12.39
CA CYS A 187 -4.00 -16.31 -13.25
C CYS A 187 -4.39 -16.45 -14.73
N ARG A 188 -3.98 -15.51 -15.59
CA ARG A 188 -4.24 -15.59 -17.04
C ARG A 188 -2.98 -15.38 -17.87
N LYS A 189 -2.81 -16.20 -18.91
CA LYS A 189 -1.72 -16.08 -19.88
C LYS A 189 -2.17 -15.30 -21.10
N ASN A 190 -1.24 -14.57 -21.73
CA ASN A 190 -1.47 -13.75 -22.92
C ASN A 190 -2.62 -12.75 -22.75
N PHE A 191 -2.69 -12.11 -21.59
CA PHE A 191 -3.75 -11.15 -21.29
C PHE A 191 -3.20 -9.71 -21.33
N ASN A 192 -4.04 -8.77 -21.77
CA ASN A 192 -3.75 -7.35 -21.77
C ASN A 192 -4.72 -6.68 -20.79
N PHE A 193 -4.23 -5.84 -19.88
CA PHE A 193 -5.09 -5.21 -18.87
C PHE A 193 -6.20 -4.32 -19.45
N ARG A 194 -6.08 -3.90 -20.72
CA ARG A 194 -7.08 -3.09 -21.44
C ARG A 194 -8.03 -3.87 -22.36
N SER A 195 -7.96 -5.20 -22.40
CA SER A 195 -8.79 -6.04 -23.29
C SER A 195 -9.92 -6.75 -22.59
#